data_AF-A0A7K2L0B5-F1
#
_entry.id   AF-A0A7K2L0B5-F1
#
_cell.length_a   1.000
_cell.length_b   1.000
_cell.length_c   1.000
_cell.angle_alpha   90.00
_cell.angle_beta   90.00
_cell.angle_gamma   90.00
#
_symmetry.space_group_name_H-M   'P 1'
#
loop_
_entity.id
_entity.type
_entity.pdbx_description
1 polymer ?
#
loop_
_entity_poly.entity_id
_entity_poly.type
_entity_poly.pdbx_seq_one_letter_code
_entity_poly.pdbx_strand_id
1 'polypeptide(L)'
;AVARARHPARPRAAAYLDAHLSGRAEISGDRAGGVDPGMRCGFGQVPDGGTVAYAAQCGTATRPAGFRTAARLVRLADRLGIPVLTLIDTPGAANDPAAEHAGAGP
;
A
#
# COMPACT_ATOMS: atom_id res chain seq x y z
N ALA A 1 -5.33 19.05 15.41
CA ALA A 1 -4.74 18.35 14.24
C ALA A 1 -4.91 16.83 14.34
N VAL A 2 -4.50 16.21 15.46
CA VAL A 2 -4.54 14.75 15.67
C VAL A 2 -5.94 14.14 15.51
N ALA A 3 -6.98 14.73 16.14
CA ALA A 3 -8.35 14.22 16.03
C ALA A 3 -8.88 14.21 14.58
N ARG A 4 -8.48 15.19 13.75
CA ARG A 4 -8.86 15.23 12.32
C ARG A 4 -8.17 14.13 11.51
N ALA A 5 -6.91 13.85 11.79
CA ALA A 5 -6.16 12.79 11.10
C ALA A 5 -6.72 11.38 11.39
N ARG A 6 -7.34 11.19 12.57
CA ARG A 6 -7.96 9.94 13.02
C ARG A 6 -9.48 9.90 12.85
N HIS A 7 -10.07 10.94 12.23
CA HIS A 7 -11.51 11.04 12.10
C HIS A 7 -12.09 9.88 11.27
N PRO A 8 -13.17 9.21 11.70
CA PRO A 8 -13.75 8.08 10.97
C PRO A 8 -14.14 8.41 9.52
N ALA A 9 -14.64 9.62 9.29
CA ALA A 9 -15.02 10.10 7.96
C ALA A 9 -13.84 10.64 7.11
N ARG A 10 -12.59 10.56 7.58
CA ARG A 10 -11.44 10.96 6.76
C ARG A 10 -11.33 10.01 5.56
N PRO A 11 -11.25 10.53 4.31
CA PRO A 11 -11.05 9.70 3.13
C PRO A 11 -9.81 8.81 3.28
N ARG A 12 -9.98 7.53 2.96
CA ARG A 12 -8.92 6.51 3.00
C ARG A 12 -8.25 6.38 1.64
N ALA A 13 -7.16 5.62 1.59
CA ALA A 13 -6.42 5.33 0.36
C ALA A 13 -7.30 5.02 -0.87
N ALA A 14 -8.33 4.19 -0.70
CA ALA A 14 -9.26 3.84 -1.77
C ALA A 14 -9.90 5.06 -2.45
N ALA A 15 -10.38 6.03 -1.66
CA ALA A 15 -11.03 7.22 -2.18
C ALA A 15 -10.08 8.07 -3.05
N TYR A 16 -8.80 8.19 -2.66
CA TYR A 16 -7.80 8.88 -3.47
C TYR A 16 -7.47 8.11 -4.75
N LEU A 17 -7.32 6.79 -4.66
CA LEU A 17 -7.07 5.94 -5.83
C LEU A 17 -8.24 5.98 -6.82
N ASP A 18 -9.49 6.02 -6.34
CA ASP A 18 -10.69 6.13 -7.18
C ASP A 18 -10.83 7.52 -7.81
N ALA A 19 -10.44 8.57 -7.10
CA ALA A 19 -10.53 9.95 -7.61
C ALA A 19 -9.43 10.29 -8.63
N HIS A 20 -8.26 9.67 -8.54
CA HIS A 20 -7.08 10.07 -9.30
C HIS A 20 -6.60 9.06 -10.36
N LEU A 21 -7.15 7.84 -10.38
CA LEU A 21 -6.75 6.80 -11.34
C LEU A 21 -7.97 6.34 -12.15
N SER A 22 -7.85 6.38 -13.48
CA SER A 22 -8.93 6.00 -14.42
C SER A 22 -9.09 4.48 -14.58
N GLY A 23 -8.06 3.72 -14.23
CA GLY A 23 -8.05 2.26 -14.23
C GLY A 23 -6.92 1.72 -13.36
N ARG A 24 -7.09 0.52 -12.79
CA ARG A 24 -6.10 -0.10 -11.90
C ARG A 24 -5.97 -1.59 -12.12
N ALA A 25 -4.74 -2.08 -12.05
CA ALA A 25 -4.39 -3.48 -11.96
C ALA A 25 -3.74 -3.73 -10.59
N GLU A 26 -4.42 -4.48 -9.71
CA GLU A 26 -3.90 -4.82 -8.39
C GLU A 26 -2.88 -5.95 -8.44
N ILE A 27 -1.89 -5.85 -7.56
CA ILE A 27 -0.89 -6.86 -7.31
C ILE A 27 -1.04 -7.31 -5.86
N SER A 28 -1.34 -8.59 -5.67
CA SER A 28 -1.47 -9.21 -4.35
C SER A 28 -0.32 -10.17 -4.05
N GLY A 29 -0.12 -10.44 -2.77
CA GLY A 29 0.81 -11.45 -2.25
C GLY A 29 2.27 -11.03 -2.19
N ASP A 30 2.96 -11.51 -1.15
CA ASP A 30 4.37 -11.22 -0.91
C ASP A 30 5.35 -12.21 -1.55
N ARG A 31 4.84 -13.26 -2.22
CA ARG A 31 5.60 -14.41 -2.76
C ARG A 31 6.26 -15.30 -1.70
N ALA A 32 5.86 -15.18 -0.44
CA ALA A 32 6.28 -16.00 0.70
C ALA A 32 5.08 -16.59 1.47
N GLY A 33 3.88 -16.60 0.86
CA GLY A 33 2.65 -17.14 1.44
C GLY A 33 1.82 -16.14 2.24
N GLY A 34 2.21 -14.87 2.30
CA GLY A 34 1.50 -13.82 3.02
C GLY A 34 0.73 -12.86 2.11
N VAL A 35 -0.43 -12.40 2.60
CA VAL A 35 -1.22 -11.31 2.02
C VAL A 35 -1.59 -10.34 3.14
N ASP A 36 -1.42 -9.04 2.91
CA ASP A 36 -1.88 -7.99 3.83
C ASP A 36 -3.07 -7.23 3.21
N PRO A 37 -4.31 -7.42 3.70
CA PRO A 37 -5.47 -6.68 3.21
C PRO A 37 -5.39 -5.18 3.54
N GLY A 38 -4.52 -4.79 4.49
CA GLY A 38 -4.24 -3.41 4.85
C GLY A 38 -3.28 -2.70 3.90
N MET A 39 -2.72 -3.39 2.91
CA MET A 39 -1.79 -2.84 1.92
C MET A 39 -2.29 -3.14 0.50
N ARG A 40 -2.70 -2.09 -0.23
CA ARG A 40 -3.07 -2.19 -1.64
C ARG A 40 -1.89 -1.79 -2.50
N CYS A 41 -1.45 -2.70 -3.36
CA CYS A 41 -0.37 -2.46 -4.31
C CYS A 41 -0.87 -2.67 -5.73
N GLY A 42 -0.35 -1.92 -6.70
CA GLY A 42 -0.71 -2.13 -8.10
C GLY A 42 -0.18 -1.07 -9.04
N PHE A 43 -0.69 -1.08 -10.26
CA PHE A 43 -0.46 -0.05 -11.26
C PHE A 43 -1.79 0.63 -11.60
N GLY A 44 -1.75 1.93 -11.87
CA GLY A 44 -2.91 2.67 -12.32
C GLY A 44 -2.57 3.69 -13.40
N GLN A 45 -3.58 4.03 -14.19
CA GLN A 45 -3.50 5.06 -15.21
C GLN A 45 -3.93 6.41 -14.62
N VAL A 46 -3.13 7.45 -14.83
CA VAL A 46 -3.54 8.83 -14.54
C VAL A 46 -4.32 9.37 -15.75
N PRO A 47 -5.21 10.37 -15.55
CA PRO A 47 -6.06 10.91 -16.62
C PRO A 47 -5.29 11.37 -17.87
N ASP A 48 -4.07 11.87 -17.70
CA ASP A 48 -3.22 12.39 -18.78
C ASP A 48 -2.43 11.27 -19.52
N GLY A 49 -2.76 10.00 -19.28
CA GLY A 49 -2.21 8.84 -20.00
C GLY A 49 -0.95 8.21 -19.39
N GLY A 50 -0.39 8.80 -18.32
CA GLY A 50 0.72 8.20 -17.59
C GLY A 50 0.33 6.95 -16.79
N THR A 51 1.30 6.10 -16.49
CA THR A 51 1.15 4.98 -15.56
C THR A 51 1.92 5.26 -14.27
N VAL A 52 1.32 4.93 -13.14
CA VAL A 52 1.94 5.01 -11.81
C VAL A 52 1.82 3.67 -11.09
N ALA A 53 2.88 3.26 -10.40
CA ALA A 53 2.80 2.20 -9.41
C ALA A 53 2.31 2.80 -8.09
N TYR A 54 1.32 2.20 -7.43
CA TYR A 54 0.83 2.68 -6.14
C TYR A 54 1.02 1.64 -5.03
N ALA A 55 1.48 2.08 -3.87
CA ALA A 55 1.46 1.31 -2.62
C ALA A 55 0.70 2.12 -1.57
N ALA A 56 -0.42 1.58 -1.08
CA ALA A 56 -1.36 2.34 -0.29
C ALA A 56 -1.80 1.57 0.96
N GLN A 57 -1.55 2.18 2.12
CA GLN A 57 -2.01 1.64 3.41
C GLN A 57 -3.48 2.03 3.65
N CYS A 58 -4.28 1.09 4.13
CA CYS A 58 -5.73 1.23 4.27
C CYS A 58 -6.20 1.47 5.72
N GLY A 59 -5.38 2.12 6.54
CA GLY A 59 -5.76 2.52 7.90
C GLY A 59 -5.64 1.44 8.97
N THR A 60 -5.04 0.29 8.66
CA THR A 60 -4.78 -0.81 9.60
C THR A 60 -3.28 -0.98 9.85
N ALA A 61 -2.92 -1.63 10.95
CA ALA A 61 -1.53 -1.94 11.23
C ALA A 61 -0.94 -2.77 10.06
N THR A 62 0.20 -2.31 9.52
CA THR A 62 0.80 -2.91 8.32
C THR A 62 1.55 -4.18 8.69
N ARG A 63 1.21 -5.30 8.04
CA ARG A 63 1.82 -6.61 8.30
C ARG A 63 3.13 -6.76 7.51
N PRO A 64 4.05 -7.65 7.93
CA PRO A 64 5.29 -7.94 7.19
C PRO A 64 5.05 -8.29 5.71
N ALA A 65 3.99 -9.04 5.41
CA ALA A 65 3.58 -9.36 4.04
C ALA A 65 3.25 -8.09 3.21
N GLY A 66 2.65 -7.07 3.84
CA GLY A 66 2.34 -5.79 3.21
C GLY A 66 3.61 -5.04 2.84
N PHE A 67 4.57 -4.95 3.77
CA PHE A 67 5.89 -4.33 3.49
C PHE A 67 6.64 -5.06 2.36
N ARG A 68 6.65 -6.40 2.38
CA ARG A 68 7.28 -7.20 1.31
C ARG A 68 6.58 -7.00 -0.04
N THR A 69 5.25 -6.93 -0.05
CA THR A 69 4.48 -6.66 -1.27
C THR A 69 4.79 -5.27 -1.84
N ALA A 70 4.85 -4.24 -0.99
CA ALA A 70 5.22 -2.88 -1.39
C ALA A 70 6.67 -2.82 -1.91
N ALA A 71 7.63 -3.44 -1.21
CA ALA A 71 9.02 -3.50 -1.66
C ALA A 71 9.15 -4.20 -3.03
N ARG A 72 8.40 -5.28 -3.25
CA ARG A 72 8.34 -5.97 -4.54
C ARG A 72 7.76 -5.09 -5.64
N LEU A 73 6.72 -4.30 -5.34
CA LEU A 73 6.16 -3.34 -6.29
C LEU A 73 7.20 -2.27 -6.66
N VAL A 74 7.90 -1.69 -5.68
CA VAL A 74 8.94 -0.67 -5.92
C VAL A 74 10.03 -1.20 -6.84
N ARG A 75 10.55 -2.41 -6.59
CA ARG A 75 11.55 -3.07 -7.46
C ARG A 75 11.01 -3.39 -8.87
N LEU A 76 9.71 -3.60 -9.01
CA LEU A 76 9.10 -3.81 -10.32
C LEU A 76 8.94 -2.48 -11.06
N ALA A 77 8.49 -1.43 -10.37
CA ALA A 77 8.33 -0.09 -10.92
C ALA A 77 9.67 0.48 -11.41
N ASP A 78 10.74 0.31 -10.63
CA ASP A 78 12.11 0.69 -10.98
C ASP A 78 12.56 0.05 -12.30
N ARG A 79 12.39 -1.28 -12.44
CA ARG A 79 12.72 -2.01 -13.68
C ARG A 79 11.91 -1.58 -14.90
N LEU A 80 10.71 -1.05 -14.69
CA LEU A 80 9.83 -0.59 -15.77
C LEU A 80 9.95 0.91 -16.05
N GLY A 81 10.76 1.65 -15.27
CA GLY A 81 10.84 3.11 -15.37
C GLY A 81 9.52 3.82 -15.00
N ILE A 82 8.71 3.21 -14.12
CA ILE A 82 7.39 3.72 -13.72
C ILE A 82 7.52 4.48 -12.37
N PRO A 83 6.98 5.70 -12.24
CA PRO A 83 6.98 6.42 -10.97
C PRO A 83 6.14 5.71 -9.89
N VAL A 84 6.53 5.88 -8.62
CA VAL A 84 5.84 5.27 -7.47
C VAL A 84 5.11 6.34 -6.65
N LEU A 85 3.82 6.11 -6.43
CA LEU A 85 2.96 6.84 -5.49
C LEU A 85 2.78 6.02 -4.20
N THR A 86 3.10 6.59 -3.05
CA THR A 86 2.84 5.96 -1.74
C THR A 86 1.77 6.73 -0.98
N LEU A 87 0.69 6.05 -0.57
CA LEU A 87 -0.34 6.61 0.30
C LEU A 87 -0.18 6.04 1.71
N ILE A 88 0.29 6.90 2.64
CA ILE A 88 0.57 6.51 4.02
C ILE A 88 -0.64 6.81 4.90
N ASP A 89 -1.32 5.75 5.33
CA ASP A 89 -2.44 5.79 6.27
C ASP A 89 -2.39 4.52 7.13
N THR A 90 -1.63 4.59 8.22
CA THR A 90 -1.43 3.45 9.12
C THR A 90 -1.34 3.93 10.57
N PRO A 91 -1.86 3.17 11.55
CA PRO A 91 -1.54 3.39 12.96
C PRO A 91 -0.12 2.91 13.33
N GLY A 92 0.57 2.15 12.46
CA GLY A 92 1.91 1.60 12.69
C GLY A 92 2.15 0.24 11.99
N ALA A 93 3.32 -0.34 12.20
CA ALA A 93 3.54 -1.75 11.86
C ALA A 93 2.76 -2.66 12.82
N ALA A 94 2.29 -3.81 12.32
CA ALA A 94 1.73 -4.85 13.18
C ALA A 94 2.81 -5.38 14.12
N ASN A 95 2.48 -5.49 15.41
CA ASN A 95 3.39 -5.85 16.51
C ASN A 95 2.86 -7.05 17.32
N ASP A 96 2.01 -7.87 16.72
CA ASP A 96 1.54 -9.12 17.31
C ASP A 96 2.61 -10.23 17.16
N PRO A 97 2.53 -11.32 17.95
CA PRO A 97 3.53 -12.38 17.90
C PRO A 97 3.72 -13.01 16.51
N ALA A 98 2.67 -13.06 15.68
CA ALA A 98 2.80 -13.60 14.34
C ALA A 98 3.55 -12.63 13.41
N ALA A 99 3.36 -11.32 13.58
CA ALA A 99 4.13 -10.30 12.88
C ALA A 99 5.62 -10.35 13.24
N GLU A 100 5.96 -10.50 14.53
CA GLU A 100 7.35 -10.66 14.97
C GLU A 100 8.00 -11.91 14.37
N HIS A 101 7.35 -13.07 14.46
CA HIS A 101 7.83 -14.30 13.83
C HIS A 101 7.97 -14.21 12.30
N ALA A 102 7.21 -13.32 11.66
CA ALA A 102 7.26 -13.08 10.21
C ALA A 102 8.24 -11.96 9.80
N GLY A 103 9.04 -11.44 10.75
CA GLY A 103 10.10 -10.46 10.52
C GLY A 103 9.64 -8.99 10.52
N ALA A 104 8.71 -8.61 11.41
CA ALA A 104 8.33 -7.20 11.63
C ALA A 104 9.44 -6.39 12.33
N GLY A 105 10.21 -7.04 13.22
CA GLY A 105 11.34 -6.49 13.96
C GLY A 105 12.69 -7.13 13.58
N PRO A 106 13.80 -6.63 14.15
CA PRO A 106 15.14 -7.20 13.98
C PRO A 106 15.29 -8.61 14.55
#